data_AF-A0A368DBH8-F1
#
_entry.id   AF-A0A368DBH8-F1
#
_cell.length_a   1.000
_cell.length_b   1.000
_cell.length_c   1.000
_cell.angle_alpha   90.00
_cell.angle_beta   90.00
_cell.angle_gamma   90.00
#
_symmetry.space_group_name_H-M   'P 1'
#
loop_
_entity.id
_entity.type
_entity.pdbx_description
1 polymer ?
#
loop_
_entity_poly.entity_id
_entity_poly.type
_entity_poly.pdbx_seq_one_letter_code
_entity_poly.pdbx_strand_id
1 'polypeptide(L)'
;GHLFCHVLHQNYIIKKGVDPKKAKEKLFKTYDNRGAEYPSEHNVGHEYHAKNTLKDFYKDLDPTNTFNPGIGKTSKLKNWE
;
A
#
# COMPACT_ATOMS: atom_id res chain seq x y z
N GLY A 1 1.85 -6.21 -16.34
CA GLY A 1 0.38 -6.22 -16.16
C GLY A 1 -0.14 -7.51 -16.73
N HIS A 2 -1.19 -8.06 -16.12
CA HIS A 2 -1.84 -9.31 -16.46
C HIS A 2 -3.27 -9.00 -16.96
N LEU A 3 -3.43 -8.86 -18.28
CA LEU A 3 -4.67 -8.38 -18.89
C LEU A 3 -5.89 -9.22 -18.48
N PHE A 4 -5.79 -10.55 -18.56
CA PHE A 4 -6.89 -11.47 -18.26
C PHE A 4 -7.21 -11.61 -16.76
N CYS A 5 -6.29 -11.19 -15.88
CA CYS A 5 -6.53 -11.10 -14.44
C CYS A 5 -7.00 -9.71 -14.01
N HIS A 6 -7.14 -8.77 -14.96
CA HIS A 6 -7.42 -7.36 -14.70
C HIS A 6 -6.41 -6.70 -13.73
N VAL A 7 -5.14 -7.13 -13.76
CA VAL A 7 -4.07 -6.53 -12.97
C VAL A 7 -3.19 -5.66 -13.86
N LEU A 8 -3.06 -4.38 -13.55
CA LEU A 8 -2.25 -3.43 -14.35
C LEU A 8 -1.17 -2.79 -13.50
N HIS A 9 0.06 -2.72 -14.00
CA HIS A 9 1.10 -1.87 -13.42
C HIS A 9 1.05 -0.52 -14.13
N GLN A 10 0.85 0.55 -13.36
CA GLN A 10 0.77 1.90 -13.89
C GLN A 10 1.91 2.73 -13.29
N ASN A 11 2.95 2.95 -14.11
CA ASN A 11 4.11 3.74 -13.73
C ASN A 11 3.98 5.15 -14.32
N TYR A 12 4.15 6.18 -13.49
CA TYR A 12 3.98 7.57 -13.87
C TYR A 12 5.31 8.32 -13.76
N ILE A 13 5.72 9.00 -14.83
CA ILE A 13 6.81 9.98 -14.79
C ILE A 13 6.19 11.34 -14.51
N ILE A 14 6.58 11.96 -13.39
CA ILE A 14 6.01 13.23 -12.93
C ILE A 14 6.91 14.39 -13.34
N LYS A 15 6.31 15.46 -13.89
CA LYS A 15 7.04 16.69 -14.28
C LYS A 15 7.67 17.35 -13.04
N LYS A 16 8.85 17.96 -13.23
CA LYS A 16 9.52 18.74 -12.18
C LYS A 16 8.60 19.85 -11.65
N GLY A 17 8.58 20.02 -10.32
CA GLY A 17 7.74 21.02 -9.63
C GLY A 17 6.33 20.54 -9.26
N VAL A 18 5.90 19.36 -9.73
CA VAL A 18 4.63 18.75 -9.31
C VAL A 18 4.86 17.94 -8.03
N ASP A 19 3.96 18.09 -7.05
CA ASP A 19 3.98 17.30 -5.82
C ASP A 19 3.53 15.85 -6.08
N PRO A 20 4.43 14.87 -5.95
CA PRO A 20 4.12 13.47 -6.25
C PRO A 20 3.11 12.86 -5.27
N LYS A 21 3.06 13.34 -4.01
CA LYS A 21 2.12 12.82 -3.01
C LYS A 21 0.69 13.24 -3.36
N LYS A 22 0.50 14.53 -3.67
CA LYS A 22 -0.81 15.03 -4.13
C LYS A 22 -1.25 14.39 -5.46
N ALA A 23 -0.32 14.12 -6.36
CA ALA A 23 -0.62 13.38 -7.59
C ALA A 23 -1.09 11.95 -7.30
N LYS A 24 -0.37 11.22 -6.43
CA LYS A 24 -0.72 9.87 -5.97
C LYS A 24 -2.11 9.83 -5.31
N GLU A 25 -2.43 10.79 -4.44
CA GLU A 25 -3.74 10.91 -3.80
C GLU A 25 -4.89 11.08 -4.81
N LYS A 26 -4.69 11.90 -5.85
CA LYS A 26 -5.69 12.08 -6.92
C LYS A 26 -5.91 10.80 -7.75
N LEU A 27 -4.83 10.07 -8.03
CA LEU A 27 -4.91 8.77 -8.72
C LEU A 27 -5.69 7.77 -7.87
N PHE A 28 -5.37 7.66 -6.58
CA PHE A 28 -6.04 6.73 -5.66
C PHE A 28 -7.54 7.01 -5.54
N LYS A 29 -7.95 8.29 -5.41
CA LYS A 29 -9.37 8.66 -5.47
C LYS A 29 -10.06 8.19 -6.75
N THR A 30 -9.37 8.24 -7.88
CA THR A 30 -9.91 7.76 -9.16
C THR A 30 -10.07 6.24 -9.16
N TYR A 31 -9.15 5.51 -8.53
CA TYR A 31 -9.23 4.05 -8.40
C TYR A 31 -10.33 3.63 -7.43
N ASP A 32 -10.45 4.31 -6.29
CA ASP A 32 -11.50 4.08 -5.31
C ASP A 32 -12.88 4.29 -5.93
N ASN A 33 -13.07 5.38 -6.69
CA ASN A 33 -14.32 5.67 -7.40
C ASN A 33 -14.68 4.62 -8.45
N ARG A 34 -13.69 3.87 -8.97
CA ARG A 34 -13.89 2.78 -9.93
C ARG A 34 -14.07 1.41 -9.25
N GLY A 35 -13.96 1.34 -7.92
CA GLY A 35 -13.95 0.09 -7.18
C GLY A 35 -12.71 -0.77 -7.44
N ALA A 36 -11.60 -0.15 -7.88
CA ALA A 36 -10.36 -0.86 -8.14
C ALA A 36 -9.61 -1.14 -6.83
N GLU A 37 -9.08 -2.34 -6.71
CA GLU A 37 -8.29 -2.77 -5.55
C GLU A 37 -6.79 -2.55 -5.78
N TYR A 38 -6.10 -2.08 -4.75
CA TYR A 38 -4.65 -1.90 -4.75
C TYR A 38 -4.10 -1.98 -3.31
N PRO A 39 -2.90 -2.54 -3.12
CA PRO A 39 -2.04 -3.21 -4.12
C PRO A 39 -2.62 -4.57 -4.57
N SER A 40 -2.42 -4.94 -5.84
CA SER A 40 -2.97 -6.17 -6.42
C SER A 40 -2.05 -7.39 -6.23
N GLU A 41 -0.75 -7.25 -6.54
CA GLU A 41 0.22 -8.37 -6.49
C GLU A 41 1.50 -8.02 -5.73
N HIS A 42 1.87 -6.74 -5.68
CA HIS A 42 3.16 -6.30 -5.12
C HIS A 42 3.16 -6.17 -3.59
N ASN A 43 2.06 -6.53 -2.92
CA ASN A 43 1.86 -6.34 -1.48
C ASN A 43 1.92 -4.84 -1.09
N VAL A 44 1.72 -4.53 0.20
CA VAL A 44 1.60 -3.14 0.69
C VAL A 44 2.94 -2.43 0.86
N GLY A 45 4.02 -3.18 1.10
CA GLY A 45 5.34 -2.62 1.44
C GLY A 45 5.22 -1.53 2.51
N HIS A 46 5.90 -0.40 2.33
CA HIS A 46 5.66 0.82 3.12
C HIS A 46 4.90 1.90 2.33
N GLU A 47 4.43 1.56 1.13
CA GLU A 47 3.84 2.50 0.18
C GLU A 47 2.33 2.64 0.33
N TYR A 48 1.67 1.56 0.74
CA TYR A 48 0.22 1.46 0.86
C TYR A 48 -0.18 1.22 2.32
N HIS A 49 -1.40 1.66 2.66
CA HIS A 49 -1.97 1.32 3.96
C HIS A 49 -2.46 -0.12 3.92
N ALA A 50 -2.03 -0.94 4.89
CA ALA A 50 -2.60 -2.26 5.05
C ALA A 50 -4.05 -2.17 5.54
N LYS A 51 -4.93 -2.99 4.94
CA LYS A 51 -6.28 -3.25 5.44
C LYS A 51 -6.21 -3.92 6.81
N ASN A 52 -7.25 -3.77 7.63
CA ASN A 52 -7.26 -4.28 9.01
C ASN A 52 -6.96 -5.78 9.06
N THR A 53 -7.62 -6.59 8.23
CA THR A 53 -7.37 -8.04 8.15
C THR A 53 -5.88 -8.38 7.96
N LEU A 54 -5.18 -7.60 7.14
CA LEU A 54 -3.75 -7.82 6.88
C LEU A 54 -2.87 -7.33 8.03
N LYS A 55 -3.24 -6.22 8.68
CA LYS A 55 -2.57 -5.74 9.91
C LYS A 55 -2.72 -6.73 11.06
N ASP A 56 -3.92 -7.27 11.24
CA ASP A 56 -4.22 -8.24 12.30
C ASP A 56 -3.45 -9.53 12.05
N PHE A 57 -3.38 -9.98 10.79
CA PHE A 57 -2.52 -11.10 10.40
C PHE A 57 -1.03 -10.85 10.69
N TYR A 58 -0.51 -9.65 10.42
CA TYR A 58 0.88 -9.32 10.76
C TYR A 58 1.13 -9.34 12.28
N LYS A 59 0.18 -8.84 13.07
CA LYS A 59 0.27 -8.83 14.54
C LYS A 59 0.24 -10.23 15.13
N ASP A 60 -0.56 -11.12 14.56
CA ASP A 60 -0.63 -12.53 14.97
C ASP A 60 0.70 -13.26 14.74
N LEU A 61 1.33 -13.03 13.58
CA LEU A 61 2.61 -13.64 13.24
C LEU A 61 3.82 -13.02 13.94
N ASP A 62 3.81 -11.70 14.14
CA ASP A 62 4.92 -10.95 14.74
C ASP A 62 4.42 -10.04 15.87
N PRO A 63 4.01 -10.61 17.02
CA PRO A 63 3.45 -9.84 18.13
C PRO A 63 4.43 -8.82 18.71
N THR A 64 5.74 -9.01 18.53
CA THR A 64 6.77 -8.08 19.00
C THR A 64 7.18 -7.03 17.96
N ASN A 65 6.60 -7.08 16.75
CA ASN A 65 6.91 -6.18 15.62
C ASN A 65 8.42 -6.09 15.33
N THR A 66 9.09 -7.24 15.29
CA THR A 66 10.55 -7.32 15.11
C THR A 66 10.94 -7.63 13.67
N PHE A 67 10.09 -8.34 12.93
CA PHE A 67 10.34 -8.76 11.56
C PHE A 67 9.65 -7.82 10.57
N ASN A 68 10.44 -6.93 9.99
CA ASN A 68 10.02 -5.95 8.98
C ASN A 68 8.95 -4.93 9.48
N PRO A 69 9.24 -4.21 10.58
CA PRO A 69 8.27 -3.32 11.22
C PRO A 69 7.87 -2.15 10.33
N GLY A 70 6.60 -1.75 10.46
CA GLY A 70 6.02 -0.63 9.72
C GLY A 70 5.49 -0.97 8.32
N ILE A 71 5.48 -2.25 7.93
CA ILE A 71 4.81 -2.69 6.70
C ILE A 71 3.34 -2.30 6.75
N GLY A 72 2.80 -1.85 5.61
CA GLY A 72 1.44 -1.37 5.50
C GLY A 72 1.20 -0.03 6.18
N LYS A 73 2.27 0.75 6.37
CA LYS A 73 2.29 2.00 7.16
C LYS A 73 1.75 1.79 8.59
N THR A 74 2.14 0.67 9.21
CA THR A 74 1.89 0.37 10.62
C THR A 74 2.99 0.99 11.51
N SER A 75 2.93 0.75 12.82
CA SER A 75 3.97 1.18 13.74
C SER A 75 5.33 0.57 13.37
N LYS A 76 6.40 1.35 13.53
CA LYS A 76 7.78 0.87 13.40
C LYS A 76 8.40 0.46 14.75
N LEU A 77 7.64 0.59 15.83
CA LEU A 77 8.11 0.41 17.19
C LEU A 77 7.81 -1.01 17.68
N LYS A 78 8.61 -1.48 18.65
CA LYS A 78 8.44 -2.82 19.24
C LYS A 78 7.07 -2.94 19.88
N ASN A 79 6.50 -4.15 19.85
CA ASN A 79 5.17 -4.43 20.39
C ASN A 79 4.06 -3.54 19.82
N TRP A 80 4.28 -2.99 18.62
CA TRP A 80 3.31 -2.17 17.88
C TRP A 80 2.96 -0.80 18.48
N GLU A 81 3.70 -0.33 19.49
CA GLU A 81 3.44 0.91 20.25
C GLU A 81 4.67 1.82 20.37
#